data_AF-A0A962SZB2-F1
#
_entry.id   AF-A0A962SZB2-F1
#
_cell.length_a   1.000
_cell.length_b   1.000
_cell.length_c   1.000
_cell.angle_alpha   90.00
_cell.angle_beta   90.00
_cell.angle_gamma   90.00
#
_symmetry.space_group_name_H-M   'P 1'
#
loop_
_entity.id
_entity.type
_entity.pdbx_description
1 polymer ?
#
loop_
_entity_poly.entity_id
_entity_poly.type
_entity_poly.pdbx_seq_one_letter_code
_entity_poly.pdbx_strand_id
1 'polypeptide(L)' 'MNNETLSATSATDCLVLDLGKQKKKRIKKMRRGQGMLMGEVQDTLSNLRANGAIDANARPVIIVVREKPKKKKGLKLF' A
#
# COMPACT_ATOMS: atom_id res chain seq x y z
N MET A 1 -30.41 26.32 -26.13
CA MET A 1 -29.47 25.19 -26.31
C MET A 1 -29.05 24.77 -24.92
N ASN A 2 -29.79 23.83 -24.33
CA ASN A 2 -29.49 23.31 -23.00
C ASN A 2 -28.57 22.11 -23.21
N ASN A 3 -27.39 22.16 -22.62
CA ASN A 3 -26.63 20.93 -22.37
C ASN A 3 -26.13 20.97 -20.93
N GLU A 4 -27.05 20.63 -20.03
CA GLU A 4 -26.70 20.08 -18.73
C GLU A 4 -26.36 18.61 -18.98
N THR A 5 -25.11 18.18 -18.76
CA THR A 5 -24.87 16.73 -18.55
C THR A 5 -23.53 16.47 -17.87
N LEU A 6 -23.63 16.30 -16.55
CA LEU A 6 -22.88 15.35 -15.73
C LEU A 6 -21.40 15.67 -15.43
N SER A 7 -21.23 16.55 -14.44
CA SER A 7 -20.20 16.36 -13.41
C SER A 7 -20.42 14.99 -12.73
N ALA A 8 -19.87 13.93 -13.32
CA ALA A 8 -19.64 12.69 -12.60
C ALA A 8 -18.21 12.74 -12.07
N THR A 9 -18.06 13.01 -10.78
CA THR A 9 -16.91 12.54 -10.00
C THR A 9 -16.92 11.00 -10.08
N SER A 10 -16.47 10.45 -11.20
CA SER A 10 -16.32 9.02 -11.40
C SER A 10 -15.30 8.55 -10.38
N ALA A 11 -15.75 7.67 -9.49
CA ALA A 11 -15.03 7.00 -8.41
C ALA A 11 -13.56 7.42 -8.31
N THR A 12 -13.18 8.15 -7.26
CA THR A 12 -11.78 8.35 -6.86
C THR A 12 -10.95 7.10 -7.15
N ASP A 13 -10.19 7.03 -8.27
CA ASP A 13 -9.39 5.83 -8.51
C ASP A 13 -8.34 5.79 -7.40
N CYS A 14 -8.60 4.94 -6.42
CA CYS A 14 -7.72 4.70 -5.32
C CYS A 14 -6.67 3.71 -5.79
N LEU A 15 -5.40 4.00 -5.54
CA LEU A 15 -4.36 3.03 -5.76
C LEU A 15 -4.30 2.08 -4.56
N VAL A 16 -4.62 0.81 -4.78
CA VAL A 16 -4.47 -0.23 -3.74
C VAL A 16 -3.17 -0.99 -3.98
N LEU A 17 -2.29 -0.94 -2.99
CA LEU A 17 -1.05 -1.71 -2.94
C LEU A 17 -1.18 -2.84 -1.92
N ASP A 18 -1.31 -4.08 -2.38
CA ASP A 18 -1.26 -5.27 -1.51
C ASP A 18 0.18 -5.79 -1.42
N LEU A 19 0.78 -5.69 -0.23
CA LEU A 19 2.14 -6.16 0.05
C LEU A 19 2.17 -7.59 0.63
N GLY A 20 1.01 -8.25 0.64
CA GLY A 20 0.80 -9.61 1.06
C GLY A 20 1.14 -9.84 2.54
N LYS A 21 1.66 -11.04 2.82
CA LYS A 21 1.99 -11.47 4.18
C LYS A 21 3.38 -10.99 4.59
N GLN A 22 3.49 -10.23 5.68
CA GLN A 22 4.75 -9.70 6.19
C GLN A 22 4.95 -10.01 7.69
N LYS A 23 6.22 -10.05 8.14
CA LYS A 23 6.55 -10.25 9.56
C LYS A 23 6.10 -9.02 10.37
N LYS A 24 5.55 -9.23 11.57
CA LYS A 24 5.12 -8.15 12.49
C LYS A 24 6.10 -6.99 12.61
N LYS A 25 7.40 -7.29 12.78
CA LYS A 25 8.45 -6.27 12.91
C LYS A 25 8.57 -5.40 11.65
N ARG A 26 8.45 -5.97 10.45
CA ARG A 26 8.50 -5.22 9.17
C ARG A 26 7.28 -4.29 9.04
N ILE A 27 6.08 -4.80 9.36
CA ILE A 27 4.84 -4.00 9.33
C ILE A 27 4.95 -2.82 10.29
N LYS A 28 5.43 -3.05 11.53
CA LYS A 28 5.61 -1.96 12.51
C LYS A 28 6.62 -0.92 12.06
N LYS A 29 7.74 -1.31 11.44
CA LYS A 29 8.72 -0.38 10.89
C LYS A 29 8.12 0.42 9.74
N MET A 30 7.44 -0.24 8.80
CA MET A 30 6.76 0.42 7.67
C MET A 30 5.74 1.46 8.14
N ARG A 31 4.90 1.13 9.13
CA ARG A 31 3.91 2.07 9.72
C ARG A 31 4.55 3.30 10.40
N ARG A 32 5.85 3.24 10.71
CA ARG A 32 6.64 4.37 11.25
C ARG A 32 7.45 5.08 10.16
N GLY A 33 7.25 4.74 8.89
CA GLY A 33 8.02 5.28 7.77
C GLY A 33 9.45 4.73 7.67
N GLN A 34 9.73 3.55 8.22
CA GLN A 34 11.09 3.02 8.32
C GLN A 34 11.24 1.58 7.79
N GLY A 35 12.49 1.22 7.48
CA GLY A 35 12.92 -0.16 7.19
C GLY A 35 12.57 -0.63 5.78
N MET A 36 13.05 -1.84 5.44
CA MET A 36 13.02 -2.36 4.07
C MET A 36 11.64 -2.39 3.42
N LEU A 37 10.58 -2.69 4.19
CA LEU A 37 9.21 -2.70 3.65
C LEU A 37 8.71 -1.31 3.26
N MET A 38 9.19 -0.24 3.93
CA MET A 38 8.91 1.13 3.50
C MET A 38 9.68 1.49 2.24
N GLY A 39 10.95 1.05 2.13
CA GLY A 39 11.74 1.21 0.91
C GLY A 39 11.04 0.60 -0.30
N GLU A 40 10.58 -0.65 -0.19
CA GLU A 40 9.79 -1.31 -1.23
C GLU A 40 8.54 -0.51 -1.63
N VAL A 41 7.84 0.12 -0.67
CA VAL A 41 6.70 0.99 -0.95
C VAL A 41 7.13 2.26 -1.70
N GLN A 42 8.21 2.91 -1.27
CA GLN A 42 8.72 4.12 -1.92
C GLN A 42 9.17 3.85 -3.35
N ASP A 43 9.89 2.75 -3.58
CA ASP A 43 10.34 2.33 -4.91
C ASP A 43 9.13 2.08 -5.82
N THR A 44 8.12 1.37 -5.31
CA THR A 44 6.88 1.12 -6.06
C THR A 44 6.16 2.42 -6.41
N LEU A 45 6.00 3.33 -5.45
CA LEU A 45 5.37 4.63 -5.69
C LEU A 45 6.18 5.49 -6.67
N SER A 46 7.51 5.46 -6.58
CA SER A 46 8.40 6.18 -7.49
C SER A 46 8.25 5.67 -8.92
N ASN A 47 8.23 4.35 -9.11
CA ASN A 47 8.02 3.72 -10.41
C ASN A 47 6.65 4.06 -10.99
N LEU A 48 5.60 4.06 -10.15
CA LEU A 48 4.25 4.42 -10.59
C LEU A 48 4.13 5.89 -10.99
N ARG A 49 4.80 6.79 -10.28
CA ARG A 49 4.90 8.21 -10.67
C ARG A 49 5.67 8.38 -11.98
N ALA A 50 6.81 7.71 -12.12
CA ALA A 50 7.64 7.77 -13.34
C ALA A 50 6.88 7.28 -14.58
N ASN A 51 6.03 6.27 -14.43
CA ASN A 51 5.20 5.72 -15.50
C ASN A 51 3.90 6.52 -15.74
N GLY A 52 3.70 7.66 -15.08
CA GLY A 52 2.51 8.50 -15.24
C GLY A 52 1.22 7.90 -14.67
N ALA A 53 1.31 6.80 -13.91
CA ALA A 53 0.14 6.13 -13.31
C ALA A 53 -0.40 6.88 -12.08
N ILE A 54 0.39 7.80 -11.51
CA ILE A 54 0.01 8.63 -10.36
C ILE A 54 0.46 10.07 -10.63
N ASP A 55 -0.50 11.00 -10.68
CA ASP A 55 -0.23 12.44 -10.74
C ASP A 55 0.46 12.92 -9.43
N ALA A 56 1.28 13.96 -9.53
CA ALA A 56 1.90 14.63 -8.39
C ALA A 56 0.87 15.17 -7.38
N ASN A 57 -0.34 15.51 -7.82
CA ASN A 57 -1.48 15.96 -6.99
C ASN A 57 -2.30 14.79 -6.40
N ALA A 58 -1.60 13.76 -5.94
CA ALA A 58 -2.01 12.36 -5.86
C ALA A 58 -3.38 12.02 -5.24
N ARG A 59 -3.96 10.98 -5.84
CA ARG A 59 -5.10 10.16 -5.37
C ARG A 59 -4.78 9.44 -4.05
N PRO A 60 -5.80 9.02 -3.27
CA PRO A 60 -5.59 8.22 -2.06
C PRO A 60 -4.84 6.90 -2.37
N VAL A 61 -3.79 6.61 -1.59
CA VAL A 61 -3.02 5.34 -1.66
C VAL A 61 -3.38 4.48 -0.45
N ILE A 62 -3.92 3.30 -0.70
CA ILE A 62 -4.26 2.32 0.33
C ILE A 62 -3.22 1.20 0.33
N ILE A 63 -2.53 1.03 1.45
CA ILE A 63 -1.53 -0.04 1.62
C ILE A 63 -2.12 -1.14 2.50
N VAL A 64 -2.36 -2.31 1.90
CA VAL A 64 -2.87 -3.49 2.59
C VAL A 64 -1.69 -4.41 2.97
N VAL A 65 -1.63 -4.78 4.25
CA VAL A 65 -0.61 -5.69 4.79
C VAL A 65 -1.24 -6.73 5.69
N ARG A 66 -0.86 -8.00 5.50
CA ARG A 66 -1.28 -9.11 6.36
C ARG A 66 -0.13 -9.55 7.27
N GLU A 67 -0.35 -9.65 8.58
CA GLU A 67 0.68 -10.20 9.48
C GLU A 67 0.84 -11.72 9.27
N LYS A 68 2.08 -12.20 9.11
CA LYS A 68 2.38 -13.65 9.13
C LYS A 68 2.11 -14.22 10.53
N PRO A 69 1.42 -15.36 10.66
CA PRO A 69 1.20 -15.99 11.95
C PRO A 69 2.54 -16.36 12.59
N LYS A 70 2.63 -16.18 13.92
CA LYS A 70 3.82 -16.59 14.67
C LYS A 70 3.88 -18.12 14.68
N LYS A 71 5.03 -18.69 14.33
CA LYS A 71 5.28 -20.11 14.62
C LYS A 71 5.26 -20.27 16.15
N LYS A 72 4.36 -21.11 16.68
CA LYS A 72 4.43 -21.53 18.07
C LYS A 72 5.81 -22.19 18.24
N LYS A 73 6.63 -21.71 19.19
CA LYS A 73 7.87 -22.42 19.53
C LYS A 73 7.42 -23.83 19.92
N GLY A 74 7.90 -24.84 19.21
CA GLY A 74 7.65 -26.22 19.58
C GLY A 74 8.01 -26.38 21.05
N LEU A 75 7.13 -27.01 21.80
CA LEU A 75 7.43 -27.50 23.13
C LEU A 75 8.76 -28.24 22.99
N LYS A 76 9.83 -27.74 23.63
CA LYS A 76 11.03 -28.54 23.81
C LYS A 76 10.57 -29.72 24.66
N LEU A 77 10.32 -30.87 24.04
CA LEU A 77 10.44 -32.11 24.77
C LEU A 77 11.91 -32.20 25.14
N PHE A 78 12.17 -32.03 26.43
CA PHE A 78 13.43 -32.40 27.05
C PHE A 78 13.61 -33.91 26.95
#